data_AF-A0A2V7K372-F1
#
_entry.id   AF-A0A2V7K372-F1
#
_cell.length_a   1.000
_cell.length_b   1.000
_cell.length_c   1.000
_cell.angle_alpha   90.00
_cell.angle_beta   90.00
_cell.angle_gamma   90.00
#
_symmetry.space_group_name_H-M   'P 1'
#
loop_
_entity.id
_entity.type
_entity.pdbx_description
1 polymer ?
#
loop_
_entity_poly.entity_id
_entity_poly.type
_entity_poly.pdbx_seq_one_letter_code
_entity_poly.pdbx_strand_id
1 'polypeptide(L)' 'MKLDVRMPIGLFFVLVGALLTVYGAVTLHEPGASPTGVPIDLVWGAVLLAFGIVMVTLARRARRLGV' A
#
# COMPACT_ATOMS: atom_id res chain seq x y z
N MET A 1 -0.20 -27.44 -6.22
CA MET A 1 -0.60 -26.54 -5.12
C MET A 1 -0.99 -25.21 -5.75
N LYS A 2 -2.27 -24.79 -5.69
CA LYS A 2 -2.66 -23.46 -6.18
C LYS A 2 -2.05 -22.43 -5.24
N LEU A 3 -0.97 -21.78 -5.67
CA LEU A 3 -0.39 -20.67 -4.93
C LEU A 3 -1.42 -19.54 -4.94
N ASP A 4 -2.06 -19.28 -3.81
CA ASP A 4 -3.07 -18.21 -3.69
C ASP A 4 -2.36 -16.86 -3.73
N VAL A 5 -2.14 -16.36 -4.95
CA VAL A 5 -1.30 -15.18 -5.27
C VAL A 5 -1.86 -13.90 -4.65
N ARG A 6 -3.13 -13.90 -4.24
CA ARG A 6 -3.77 -12.77 -3.54
C ARG A 6 -3.03 -12.38 -2.27
N MET A 7 -2.51 -13.35 -1.52
CA MET A 7 -1.80 -13.08 -0.28
C MET A 7 -0.45 -12.36 -0.51
N PRO A 8 0.47 -12.88 -1.34
CA PRO A 8 1.74 -12.20 -1.60
C PRO A 8 1.56 -10.86 -2.32
N ILE A 9 0.63 -10.75 -3.27
CA ILE A 9 0.35 -9.46 -3.94
C ILE A 9 -0.16 -8.42 -2.93
N GLY A 10 -1.00 -8.83 -1.98
CA GLY A 10 -1.57 -7.91 -0.99
C GLY A 10 -0.51 -7.39 -0.04
N LEU A 11 0.36 -8.30 0.41
CA LEU A 11 1.50 -7.94 1.24
C LEU A 11 2.45 -6.98 0.52
N PHE A 12 2.70 -7.20 -0.78
CA PHE A 12 3.53 -6.31 -1.59
C PHE A 12 2.96 -4.89 -1.65
N PHE A 13 1.65 -4.74 -1.93
CA PHE A 13 1.00 -3.42 -1.94
C PHE A 13 1.03 -2.74 -0.57
N VAL A 14 0.86 -3.49 0.53
CA VAL A 14 1.00 -2.94 1.89
C VAL A 14 2.42 -2.45 2.14
N LEU A 15 3.44 -3.24 1.79
CA LEU A 15 4.84 -2.88 2.03
C LEU A 15 5.25 -1.66 1.22
N VAL A 16 4.97 -1.65 -0.08
CA VAL A 16 5.32 -0.54 -0.96
C VAL A 16 4.51 0.71 -0.61
N GLY A 17 3.21 0.56 -0.34
CA GLY A 17 2.36 1.65 0.10
C GLY A 17 2.83 2.26 1.42
N ALA A 18 3.16 1.43 2.42
CA ALA A 18 3.69 1.91 3.69
C ALA A 18 5.02 2.65 3.52
N LEU A 19 5.94 2.11 2.72
CA LEU A 19 7.22 2.75 2.44
C LEU A 19 7.02 4.11 1.77
N LEU A 20 6.17 4.18 0.75
CA LEU A 20 5.90 5.41 0.01
C LEU A 20 5.14 6.45 0.87
N THR A 21 4.19 6.02 1.71
CA THR A 21 3.52 6.89 2.68
C THR A 21 4.51 7.47 3.70
N VAL A 22 5.41 6.64 4.25
CA VAL A 22 6.42 7.12 5.19
C VAL A 22 7.38 8.09 4.51
N TYR A 23 7.84 7.77 3.30
CA TYR A 23 8.68 8.66 2.51
C TYR A 23 7.98 10.00 2.26
N GLY A 24 6.77 9.99 1.72
CA GLY A 24 6.01 11.22 1.44
C GLY A 24 5.64 12.02 2.70
N ALA A 25 5.54 11.37 3.86
CA ALA A 25 5.32 12.06 5.14
C ALA A 25 6.60 12.73 5.64
N VAL A 26 7.76 12.09 5.48
CA VAL A 26 9.07 12.64 5.86
C VAL A 26 9.45 13.81 4.94
N THR A 27 9.17 13.71 3.65
CA THR A 27 9.54 14.72 2.64
C THR A 27 8.50 15.82 2.46
N LEU A 28 7.41 15.81 3.24
CA LEU A 28 6.28 16.74 3.10
C LEU A 28 6.68 18.23 3.16
N HIS A 29 7.71 18.56 3.93
CA HIS A 29 8.21 19.93 4.12
C HIS A 29 9.55 20.19 3.43
N GLU A 30 10.08 19.22 2.67
CA GLU A 30 11.35 19.41 1.97
C GLU A 30 11.17 20.28 0.72
N PRO A 31 11.87 21.42 0.61
CA PRO A 31 11.84 22.25 -0.58
C PRO A 31 12.35 21.45 -1.79
N GLY A 32 11.46 21.14 -2.74
CA GLY A 32 11.79 20.39 -3.96
C GLY A 32 11.27 18.95 -4.01
N ALA A 33 10.79 18.39 -2.90
CA ALA A 33 10.15 17.06 -2.88
C ALA A 33 8.78 17.05 -3.57
N SER A 34 8.15 18.22 -3.72
CA SER A 34 6.86 18.37 -4.40
C SER A 34 6.95 19.42 -5.52
N PRO A 35 7.36 19.03 -6.74
CA PRO A 35 7.48 19.95 -7.88
C PRO A 35 6.14 20.59 -8.28
N THR A 36 5.03 19.89 -8.00
CA THR A 36 3.65 20.30 -8.31
C THR A 36 2.90 20.90 -7.12
N GLY A 37 3.53 21.00 -5.93
CA GLY A 37 2.88 21.47 -4.69
C GLY A 37 1.91 20.46 -4.05
N VAL A 38 1.72 19.29 -4.66
CA VAL A 38 0.95 18.17 -4.10
C VAL A 38 1.91 17.08 -3.64
N PRO A 39 1.81 16.56 -2.40
CA PRO A 39 2.66 15.48 -1.92
C PRO A 39 2.24 14.15 -2.57
N ILE A 40 2.64 13.96 -3.82
CA ILE A 40 2.19 12.86 -4.69
C ILE A 40 2.56 11.50 -4.11
N ASP A 41 3.74 11.39 -3.51
CA ASP A 41 4.22 10.17 -2.85
C ASP A 41 3.33 9.82 -1.65
N LEU A 42 2.94 10.83 -0.84
CA LEU A 42 2.06 10.60 0.30
C LEU A 42 0.66 10.17 -0.14
N VAL A 43 0.11 10.83 -1.16
CA VAL A 43 -1.23 10.51 -1.69
C VAL A 43 -1.26 9.11 -2.29
N TRP A 44 -0.35 8.79 -3.20
CA TRP A 44 -0.33 7.45 -3.83
C TRP A 44 0.13 6.37 -2.87
N GLY A 45 1.04 6.66 -1.94
CA GLY A 45 1.40 5.75 -0.86
C GLY A 45 0.18 5.36 -0.03
N ALA A 46 -0.63 6.35 0.38
CA ALA A 46 -1.84 6.11 1.14
C ALA A 46 -2.87 5.28 0.36
N VAL A 47 -3.05 5.55 -0.94
CA VAL A 47 -3.94 4.78 -1.82
C VAL A 47 -3.47 3.33 -1.96
N LEU A 48 -2.18 3.11 -2.21
CA LEU A 48 -1.59 1.76 -2.32
C LEU A 48 -1.69 0.99 -1.00
N LEU A 49 -1.45 1.66 0.13
CA LEU A 49 -1.54 1.07 1.45
C LEU A 49 -2.99 0.66 1.78
N ALA A 50 -3.96 1.54 1.54
CA ALA A 50 -5.37 1.24 1.73
C ALA A 50 -5.80 0.04 0.86
N PHE A 51 -5.42 0.05 -0.42
CA PHE A 51 -5.70 -1.06 -1.33
C PHE A 51 -5.08 -2.38 -0.85
N GLY A 52 -3.80 -2.37 -0.47
CA GLY A 52 -3.11 -3.54 0.06
C GLY A 52 -3.78 -4.10 1.32
N ILE A 53 -4.18 -3.24 2.27
CA ILE A 53 -4.90 -3.64 3.48
C ILE A 53 -6.24 -4.29 3.13
N VAL A 54 -7.02 -3.70 2.23
CA VAL A 54 -8.29 -4.27 1.77
C VAL A 54 -8.07 -5.65 1.14
N MET A 55 -7.03 -5.80 0.31
CA MET A 55 -6.78 -7.09 -0.33
C MET A 55 -6.29 -8.16 0.66
N VAL A 56 -5.40 -7.80 1.60
CA VAL A 56 -4.93 -8.72 2.65
C VAL A 56 -6.07 -9.14 3.58
N THR A 57 -6.98 -8.23 3.93
CA THR A 57 -8.16 -8.55 4.76
C THR A 57 -9.13 -9.48 4.02
N LEU A 58 -9.40 -9.23 2.74
CA LEU A 58 -10.19 -10.14 1.89
C LEU A 58 -9.53 -11.51 1.71
N ALA A 59 -8.21 -11.57 1.52
CA ALA A 59 -7.45 -12.82 1.42
C ALA A 59 -7.47 -13.61 2.74
N ARG A 60 -7.35 -12.92 3.89
CA ARG A 60 -7.53 -13.53 5.21
C ARG A 60 -8.96 -14.04 5.41
N ARG A 61 -9.97 -13.29 4.99
CA ARG A 61 -11.38 -13.69 5.08
C ARG A 61 -11.68 -14.92 4.22
N ALA A 62 -11.20 -14.96 2.98
CA ALA A 62 -11.39 -16.12 2.09
C ALA A 62 -10.78 -17.41 2.67
N ARG A 63 -9.55 -17.32 3.21
CA ARG A 63 -8.90 -18.46 3.87
C ARG A 63 -9.64 -18.93 5.12
N ARG A 64 -10.26 -18.02 5.88
CA ARG A 64 -11.09 -18.36 7.05
C ARG A 64 -12.41 -19.01 6.65
N LEU A 65 -12.95 -18.70 5.47
CA LEU A 65 -14.21 -19.27 4.97
C LEU A 65 -14.02 -20.63 4.28
N GLY A 66 -12.78 -21.12 4.11
CA GLY A 66 -12.51 -22.46 3.58
C GLY A 66 -12.90 -22.69 2.12
N VAL A 67 -13.11 -21.61 1.35
CA VAL A 67 -13.46 -21.64 -0.09
C VAL A 67 -12.19 -21.56 -0.94
#